data_AF-D8IS82-F1
#
_entry.id   AF-D8IS82-F1
#
_cell.length_a   1.000
_cell.length_b   1.000
_cell.length_c   1.000
_cell.angle_alpha   90.00
_cell.angle_beta   90.00
_cell.angle_gamma   90.00
#
_symmetry.space_group_name_H-M   'P 1'
#
loop_
_entity.id
_entity.type
_entity.pdbx_description
1 polymer ?
#
loop_
_entity_poly.entity_id
_entity_poly.type
_entity_poly.pdbx_seq_one_letter_code
_entity_poly.pdbx_strand_id
1 'polypeptide(L)'
;MRRFLVRWRVQRRDPRVRCFMSFVQNTSMSSASVSPSSPQPLPERPDTPCVAVCSTTFDDVCRGCGRTVDEVAQWVFMDVEQRERVWQRILAQGYPRRNY
;
A
#
# COMPACT_ATOMS: atom_id res chain seq x y z
N MET A 1 26.58 18.20 55.26
CA MET A 1 26.16 16.79 55.26
C MET A 1 26.09 16.28 53.82
N ARG A 2 26.84 15.21 53.51
CA ARG A 2 26.63 14.20 52.43
C ARG A 2 26.66 14.69 50.96
N ARG A 3 27.84 14.72 50.32
CA ARG A 3 28.43 13.67 49.43
C ARG A 3 27.61 13.37 48.15
N PHE A 4 28.05 13.92 47.01
CA PHE A 4 27.83 13.40 45.65
C PHE A 4 29.05 13.77 44.80
N LEU A 5 30.12 12.98 44.77
CA LEU A 5 30.40 11.93 43.76
C LEU A 5 29.97 12.33 42.34
N VAL A 6 30.94 12.80 41.56
CA VAL A 6 30.94 12.87 40.10
C VAL A 6 30.51 11.53 39.51
N ARG A 7 29.24 11.42 39.09
CA ARG A 7 28.74 10.29 38.32
C ARG A 7 28.74 10.67 36.84
N TRP A 8 29.73 10.16 36.13
CA TRP A 8 29.88 10.22 34.68
C TRP A 8 28.60 9.69 33.99
N ARG A 9 27.89 10.56 33.27
CA ARG A 9 26.77 10.13 32.42
C ARG A 9 27.34 9.65 31.09
N VAL A 10 27.43 8.34 30.92
CA VAL A 10 27.56 7.67 29.62
C VAL A 10 26.31 7.98 28.81
N GLN A 11 26.39 9.01 27.97
CA GLN A 11 25.33 9.40 27.05
C GLN A 11 25.38 8.46 25.84
N ARG A 12 24.51 7.45 25.77
CA ARG A 12 24.21 6.77 24.50
C ARG A 12 23.59 7.80 23.55
N ARG A 13 24.37 8.31 22.59
CA ARG A 13 23.89 8.97 21.38
C ARG A 13 24.71 8.46 20.20
N ASP A 14 23.99 8.01 19.20
CA ASP A 14 24.41 7.24 18.04
C ASP A 14 25.62 7.84 17.29
N PRO A 15 26.61 7.03 16.85
CA PRO A 15 27.95 7.50 16.51
C PRO A 15 28.19 7.84 15.02
N ARG A 16 27.21 8.33 14.24
CA ARG A 16 27.44 8.52 12.78
C ARG A 16 27.10 9.85 12.12
N VAL A 17 26.64 10.88 12.82
CA VAL A 17 26.36 12.17 12.16
C VAL A 17 27.00 13.32 12.91
N ARG A 18 28.16 13.76 12.40
CA ARG A 18 28.93 14.88 12.93
C ARG A 18 28.28 16.20 12.51
N CYS A 19 28.22 17.13 13.46
CA CYS A 19 27.87 18.53 13.26
C CYS A 19 28.91 19.22 12.37
N PHE A 20 28.48 19.90 11.30
CA PHE A 20 29.32 20.81 10.53
C PHE A 20 28.73 22.23 10.62
N MET A 21 29.44 23.15 11.29
CA MET A 21 29.13 24.58 11.30
C MET A 21 29.93 25.28 10.19
N SER A 22 29.27 25.82 9.16
CA SER A 22 29.49 27.16 8.53
C SER A 22 29.08 27.26 7.04
N PHE A 23 28.24 28.27 6.73
CA PHE A 23 28.34 29.35 5.70
C PHE A 23 28.96 29.01 4.32
N VAL A 24 28.50 29.37 3.10
CA VAL A 24 27.54 30.35 2.51
C VAL A 24 27.27 30.02 1.03
N GLN A 25 26.14 30.54 0.51
CA GLN A 25 25.77 30.88 -0.89
C GLN A 25 25.60 29.80 -2.00
N ASN A 26 24.36 29.75 -2.49
CA ASN A 26 23.91 29.81 -3.90
C ASN A 26 23.43 28.53 -4.63
N THR A 27 22.34 28.75 -5.37
CA THR A 27 21.81 28.01 -6.53
C THR A 27 20.92 26.79 -6.27
N SER A 28 19.62 27.06 -6.41
CA SER A 28 18.60 26.26 -7.11
C SER A 28 18.27 24.85 -6.60
N MET A 29 17.06 24.73 -6.07
CA MET A 29 16.41 23.47 -5.74
C MET A 29 16.27 22.57 -6.98
N SER A 30 16.97 21.43 -6.92
CA SER A 30 16.49 20.08 -7.24
C SER A 30 15.65 19.90 -8.52
N SER A 31 16.33 19.61 -9.63
CA SER A 31 15.79 18.87 -10.76
C SER A 31 15.75 17.37 -10.43
N ALA A 32 14.67 16.90 -9.80
CA ALA A 32 14.33 15.48 -9.78
C ALA A 32 13.52 15.18 -11.05
N SER A 33 14.19 14.90 -12.16
CA SER A 33 13.57 14.39 -13.38
C SER A 33 13.15 12.94 -13.15
N VAL A 34 11.92 12.75 -12.67
CA VAL A 34 11.21 11.47 -12.65
C VAL A 34 10.73 11.14 -14.07
N SER A 35 11.25 10.07 -14.65
CA SER A 35 10.54 9.27 -15.67
C SER A 35 9.76 8.18 -14.91
N PRO A 36 8.54 7.77 -15.33
CA PRO A 36 8.23 7.41 -16.71
C PRO A 36 6.84 7.85 -17.23
N SER A 37 6.79 7.95 -18.55
CA SER A 37 5.57 7.87 -19.36
C SER A 37 4.80 6.56 -19.08
N SER A 38 3.62 6.68 -18.47
CA SER A 38 2.55 5.69 -18.64
C SER A 38 1.26 6.46 -18.96
N PRO A 39 0.55 6.14 -20.06
CA PRO A 39 -0.63 6.88 -20.48
C PRO A 39 -1.74 6.87 -19.42
N GLN A 40 -2.40 8.02 -19.33
CA GLN A 40 -3.34 8.47 -18.31
C GLN A 40 -4.64 7.63 -18.22
N PRO A 41 -5.41 7.77 -17.12
CA PRO A 41 -6.27 6.72 -16.57
C PRO A 41 -7.60 6.58 -17.32
N LEU A 42 -7.87 5.34 -17.75
CA LEU A 42 -9.21 4.89 -18.16
C LEU A 42 -10.15 4.91 -16.94
N PRO A 43 -11.47 5.09 -17.11
CA PRO A 43 -12.41 5.38 -16.02
C PRO A 43 -12.31 4.43 -14.82
N GLU A 44 -11.62 4.92 -13.79
CA GLU A 44 -11.77 4.87 -12.32
C GLU A 44 -12.53 3.71 -11.65
N ARG A 45 -12.60 2.53 -12.27
CA ARG A 45 -12.93 1.29 -11.56
C ARG A 45 -11.65 0.57 -11.17
N PRO A 46 -11.56 0.04 -9.94
CA PRO A 46 -10.41 -0.75 -9.54
C PRO A 46 -10.34 -2.01 -10.41
N ASP A 47 -9.11 -2.41 -10.75
CA ASP A 47 -8.84 -3.62 -11.54
C ASP A 47 -9.35 -4.89 -10.87
N THR A 48 -9.65 -4.85 -9.56
CA THR A 48 -10.20 -5.98 -8.81
C THR A 48 -11.32 -5.50 -7.88
N PRO A 49 -12.41 -6.28 -7.71
CA PRO A 49 -13.50 -5.95 -6.78
C PRO A 49 -13.16 -6.30 -5.31
N CYS A 50 -11.87 -6.45 -4.96
CA CYS A 50 -11.45 -6.91 -3.64
C CYS A 50 -11.56 -5.79 -2.59
N VAL A 51 -12.12 -6.10 -1.42
CA VAL A 51 -12.22 -5.19 -0.26
C VAL A 51 -11.23 -5.51 0.84
N ALA A 52 -10.14 -6.21 0.51
CA ALA A 52 -9.10 -6.68 1.45
C ALA A 52 -9.60 -7.61 2.59
N VAL A 53 -10.84 -8.11 2.47
CA VAL A 53 -11.41 -9.14 3.35
C VAL A 53 -11.72 -10.36 2.50
N CYS A 54 -11.20 -11.52 2.91
CA CYS A 54 -11.40 -12.78 2.22
C CYS A 54 -11.91 -13.85 3.18
N SER A 55 -13.04 -14.50 2.83
CA SER A 55 -13.59 -15.64 3.56
C SER A 55 -13.49 -16.96 2.80
N THR A 56 -12.83 -16.98 1.64
CA THR A 56 -12.73 -18.16 0.77
C THR A 56 -11.92 -19.31 1.36
N THR A 57 -11.25 -19.09 2.49
CA THR A 57 -10.61 -20.15 3.27
C THR A 57 -11.64 -21.11 3.88
N PHE A 58 -12.86 -20.64 4.12
CA PHE A 58 -13.92 -21.40 4.81
C PHE A 58 -15.23 -21.48 4.02
N ASP A 59 -15.43 -20.60 3.03
CA ASP A 59 -16.61 -20.58 2.16
C ASP A 59 -16.21 -20.74 0.69
N ASP A 60 -17.13 -21.25 -0.15
CA ASP A 60 -16.91 -21.33 -1.60
C ASP A 60 -16.98 -19.96 -2.30
N VAL A 61 -17.68 -18.99 -1.68
CA VAL A 61 -17.87 -17.62 -2.19
C VAL A 61 -17.39 -16.62 -1.14
N CYS A 62 -16.53 -15.69 -1.57
CA CYS A 62 -16.05 -14.62 -0.73
C CYS A 62 -17.19 -13.70 -0.30
N ARG A 63 -17.41 -13.57 1.01
CA ARG A 63 -18.45 -12.71 1.59
C ARG A 63 -18.20 -11.21 1.39
N GLY A 64 -16.95 -10.80 1.16
CA GLY A 64 -16.60 -9.40 0.90
C GLY A 64 -16.78 -9.00 -0.56
N CYS A 65 -16.11 -9.71 -1.48
CA CYS A 65 -16.08 -9.38 -2.90
C CYS A 65 -17.03 -10.19 -3.79
N GLY A 66 -17.67 -11.25 -3.29
CA GLY A 66 -18.65 -12.06 -4.04
C GLY A 66 -18.05 -13.05 -5.05
N ARG A 67 -16.73 -13.24 -5.04
CA ARG A 67 -16.01 -14.12 -5.97
C ARG A 67 -15.89 -15.54 -5.47
N THR A 68 -15.90 -16.51 -6.37
CA THR A 68 -15.63 -17.90 -6.01
C THR A 68 -14.14 -18.13 -5.79
N VAL A 69 -13.77 -19.22 -5.11
CA VAL A 69 -12.36 -19.59 -4.90
C VAL A 69 -11.59 -19.69 -6.23
N ASP A 70 -12.17 -20.34 -7.24
CA ASP A 70 -11.56 -20.50 -8.56
C ASP A 70 -11.36 -19.16 -9.27
N GLU A 71 -12.36 -18.27 -9.21
CA GLU A 71 -12.24 -16.94 -9.79
C GLU A 71 -11.13 -16.13 -9.11
N VAL A 72 -10.98 -16.22 -7.78
CA VAL A 72 -9.92 -15.54 -7.04
C VAL A 72 -8.55 -16.07 -7.45
N ALA A 73 -8.37 -17.39 -7.50
CA ALA A 73 -7.11 -18.03 -7.87
C ALA A 73 -6.71 -17.74 -9.34
N GLN A 74 -7.68 -17.75 -10.24
CA GLN A 74 -7.43 -17.63 -11.68
C GLN A 74 -7.43 -16.19 -12.19
N TRP A 75 -7.72 -15.18 -11.35
CA TRP A 75 -7.86 -13.78 -11.78
C TRP A 75 -6.70 -13.23 -12.62
N VAL A 76 -5.47 -13.61 -12.27
CA VAL A 76 -4.24 -13.13 -12.92
C VAL A 76 -4.11 -13.71 -14.33
N PHE A 77 -4.71 -14.87 -14.59
CA PHE A 77 -4.70 -15.57 -15.87
C PHE A 77 -5.95 -15.31 -16.70
N MET A 78 -6.92 -14.56 -16.18
CA MET A 78 -8.17 -14.27 -16.88
C MET A 78 -8.02 -13.11 -17.88
N ASP A 79 -8.59 -13.31 -19.06
CA ASP A 79 -8.73 -12.25 -20.05
C ASP A 79 -9.67 -11.13 -19.57
N VAL A 80 -9.59 -9.97 -20.21
CA VAL A 80 -10.44 -8.81 -19.88
C VAL A 80 -11.93 -9.17 -19.96
N GLU A 81 -12.34 -9.95 -20.97
CA GLU A 81 -13.74 -10.37 -21.10
C GLU A 81 -14.19 -11.30 -19.97
N GLN A 82 -13.32 -12.21 -19.51
CA GLN A 82 -13.64 -13.10 -18.40
C GLN A 82 -13.78 -12.30 -17.11
N ARG A 83 -12.88 -11.34 -16.89
CA ARG A 83 -12.95 -10.42 -15.75
C ARG A 83 -14.23 -9.58 -15.78
N GLU A 84 -14.67 -9.13 -16.96
CA GLU A 84 -15.91 -8.37 -17.11
C GLU A 84 -17.15 -9.22 -16.80
N ARG A 85 -17.19 -10.49 -17.24
CA ARG A 85 -18.28 -11.43 -16.89
C ARG A 85 -18.39 -11.61 -15.36
N VAL A 86 -17.26 -11.75 -14.68
CA VAL A 86 -17.20 -11.81 -13.20
C VAL A 86 -17.73 -10.51 -12.59
N TRP A 87 -17.35 -9.37 -13.14
CA TRP A 87 -17.82 -8.05 -12.69
C TRP A 87 -19.35 -7.92 -12.83
N GLN A 88 -19.91 -8.26 -13.99
CA GLN A 88 -21.37 -8.24 -14.21
C GLN A 88 -22.12 -9.12 -13.20
N ARG A 89 -21.61 -10.32 -12.95
CA ARG A 89 -22.17 -11.25 -11.94
C ARG A 89 -22.16 -10.66 -10.53
N ILE A 90 -21.02 -10.12 -10.11
CA ILE A 90 -20.83 -9.53 -8.76
C ILE A 90 -21.72 -8.30 -8.55
N LEU A 91 -21.83 -7.43 -9.56
CA LEU A 91 -22.71 -6.25 -9.52
C LEU A 91 -24.17 -6.63 -9.41
N ALA A 92 -24.61 -7.61 -10.20
CA ALA A 92 -25.98 -8.11 -10.15
C ALA A 92 -26.35 -8.67 -8.75
N GLN A 93 -25.37 -9.20 -8.02
CA GLN A 93 -25.54 -9.71 -6.66
C GLN A 93 -25.45 -8.64 -5.56
N GLY A 94 -25.06 -7.41 -5.90
CA GLY A 94 -24.90 -6.30 -4.94
C GLY A 94 -23.63 -6.37 -4.08
N TYR A 95 -22.57 -6.98 -4.61
CA TYR A 95 -21.21 -6.91 -4.06
C TYR A 95 -20.44 -5.73 -4.69
N PRO A 96 -19.38 -5.20 -4.05
CA PRO A 96 -18.75 -5.65 -2.81
C PRO A 96 -19.41 -5.09 -1.54
N ARG A 97 -19.46 -5.90 -0.46
CA ARG A 97 -19.97 -5.47 0.86
C ARG A 97 -18.80 -5.21 1.80
N ARG A 98 -18.65 -3.96 2.27
CA ARG A 98 -17.57 -3.54 3.20
C ARG A 98 -17.88 -3.77 4.68
N ASN A 99 -19.12 -4.10 5.01
CA ASN A 99 -19.51 -4.42 6.38
C ASN A 99 -19.58 -5.94 6.55
N TYR A 100 -18.65 -6.48 7.31
CA TYR A 100 -18.69 -7.83 7.89
C TYR A 100 -18.25 -7.78 9.34
#